data_AF-A0A9P0MKV9-F1
#
_entry.id   AF-A0A9P0MKV9-F1
#
_cell.length_a   1.000
_cell.length_b   1.000
_cell.length_c   1.000
_cell.angle_alpha   90.00
_cell.angle_beta   90.00
_cell.angle_gamma   90.00
#
_symmetry.space_group_name_H-M   'P 1'
#
loop_
_entity.id
_entity.type
_entity.pdbx_description
1 polymer ?
#
loop_
_entity_poly.entity_id
_entity_poly.type
_entity_poly.pdbx_seq_one_letter_code
_entity_poly.pdbx_strand_id
1 'polypeptide(L)'
;MEQFRDAHFFYTPSQGNIYTIAELKLASGCKKLLVASLKREIFCFEYQESPSGTLMPTARDISFTYIPNAAEIISLDAFNKSTTSNEFVIGITIIKVCGNKYYTPVFHTTYC
;
A
#
# COMPACT_ATOMS: atom_id res chain seq x y z
N MET A 1 -11.94 26.40 -17.67
CA MET A 1 -11.45 25.90 -16.36
C MET A 1 -11.99 24.48 -16.27
N GLU A 2 -11.15 23.47 -16.51
CA GLU A 2 -11.60 22.08 -16.47
C GLU A 2 -12.03 21.73 -15.05
N GLN A 3 -13.32 21.46 -14.88
CA GLN A 3 -13.93 21.10 -13.62
C GLN A 3 -13.59 19.63 -13.38
N PHE A 4 -12.86 19.30 -12.30
CA PHE A 4 -12.66 17.92 -11.88
C PHE A 4 -14.04 17.26 -11.74
N ARG A 5 -14.39 16.39 -12.70
CA ARG A 5 -15.73 15.78 -12.77
C ARG A 5 -15.94 14.68 -11.74
N ASP A 6 -14.86 14.16 -11.18
CA ASP A 6 -14.92 13.06 -10.22
C ASP A 6 -13.74 13.16 -9.25
N ALA A 7 -14.04 13.46 -7.99
CA ALA A 7 -13.08 13.45 -6.90
C ALA A 7 -13.53 12.40 -5.90
N HIS A 8 -12.71 11.38 -5.73
CA HIS A 8 -13.01 10.28 -4.84
C HIS A 8 -12.12 10.32 -3.62
N PHE A 9 -12.69 9.99 -2.46
CA PHE A 9 -12.01 10.06 -1.18
C PHE A 9 -12.02 8.69 -0.50
N PHE A 10 -10.89 8.33 0.09
CA PHE A 10 -10.76 7.19 0.97
C PHE A 10 -10.58 7.70 2.39
N TYR A 11 -11.30 7.10 3.34
CA TYR A 11 -11.04 7.31 4.75
C TYR A 11 -9.84 6.45 5.16
N THR A 12 -8.84 7.05 5.79
CA THR A 12 -7.74 6.30 6.38
C THR A 12 -8.24 5.62 7.67
N PRO A 13 -7.95 4.32 7.89
CA PRO A 13 -8.34 3.63 9.11
C PRO A 13 -7.74 4.24 10.39
N SER A 14 -6.61 4.93 10.28
CA SER A 14 -5.95 5.66 11.36
C SER A 14 -5.59 7.10 10.94
N GLN A 15 -5.29 7.95 11.92
CA GLN A 15 -4.73 9.28 11.69
C GLN A 15 -3.20 9.19 11.66
N GLY A 16 -2.62 9.26 10.46
CA GLY A 16 -1.18 9.21 10.24
C GLY A 16 -0.77 9.93 8.97
N ASN A 17 0.49 10.36 8.91
CA ASN A 17 1.03 10.95 7.69
C ASN A 17 1.33 9.85 6.69
N ILE A 18 0.78 9.99 5.48
CA ILE A 18 1.09 9.10 4.35
C ILE A 18 2.46 9.47 3.79
N TYR A 19 3.32 8.47 3.60
CA TYR A 19 4.69 8.69 3.12
C TYR A 19 4.93 8.10 1.73
N THR A 20 4.33 6.95 1.42
CA THR A 20 4.51 6.30 0.12
C THR A 20 3.27 5.54 -0.30
N ILE A 21 3.07 5.42 -1.61
CA ILE A 21 1.94 4.75 -2.26
C ILE A 21 2.48 3.86 -3.38
N ALA A 22 1.97 2.64 -3.50
CA ALA A 22 2.24 1.74 -4.61
C ALA A 22 0.94 1.27 -5.27
N GLU A 23 0.90 1.25 -6.61
CA GLU A 23 -0.26 0.77 -7.37
C GLU A 23 -0.16 -0.74 -7.59
N LEU A 24 -1.21 -1.47 -7.19
CA LEU A 24 -1.40 -2.89 -7.53
C LEU A 24 -2.33 -3.01 -8.73
N LYS A 25 -1.78 -3.36 -9.88
CA LYS A 25 -2.55 -3.66 -11.10
C LYS A 25 -3.00 -5.12 -11.08
N LEU A 26 -4.30 -5.35 -10.92
CA LEU A 26 -4.86 -6.70 -10.95
C LEU A 26 -4.92 -7.21 -12.39
N ALA A 27 -4.91 -8.54 -12.54
CA ALA A 27 -5.12 -9.19 -13.83
C ALA A 27 -6.49 -8.85 -14.45
N SER A 28 -7.48 -8.48 -13.62
CA SER A 28 -8.79 -8.00 -14.10
C SER A 28 -8.76 -6.60 -14.72
N GLY A 29 -7.62 -5.90 -14.67
CA GLY A 29 -7.51 -4.49 -15.06
C GLY A 29 -7.90 -3.50 -13.95
N CYS A 30 -8.48 -3.97 -12.85
CA CYS A 30 -8.75 -3.14 -11.68
C CYS A 30 -7.44 -2.72 -10.98
N LYS A 31 -7.49 -1.61 -10.25
CA LYS A 31 -6.36 -1.10 -9.48
C LYS A 31 -6.68 -1.10 -7.99
N LYS A 32 -5.69 -1.45 -7.18
CA LYS A 32 -5.68 -1.16 -5.74
C LYS A 32 -4.47 -0.29 -5.42
N LEU A 33 -4.52 0.42 -4.31
CA LEU A 33 -3.39 1.19 -3.81
C LEU A 33 -2.93 0.59 -2.49
N LEU A 34 -1.65 0.31 -2.37
CA LEU A 34 -1.03 0.13 -1.07
C LEU A 34 -0.49 1.47 -0.60
N VAL A 35 -0.84 1.84 0.61
CA VAL A 35 -0.50 3.13 1.20
C VAL A 35 0.22 2.85 2.51
N ALA A 36 1.45 3.35 2.66
CA ALA A 36 2.17 3.25 3.93
C ALA A 36 2.15 4.60 4.65
N SER A 37 1.81 4.56 5.94
CA SER A 37 1.91 5.69 6.85
C SER A 37 3.12 5.56 7.79
N LEU A 38 3.44 6.67 8.47
CA LEU A 38 4.35 6.65 9.62
C LEU A 38 3.85 5.67 10.70
N LYS A 39 4.77 5.05 11.45
CA LYS A 39 4.44 4.04 12.48
C LYS A 39 3.89 2.73 11.91
N ARG A 40 4.28 2.41 10.66
CA ARG A 40 4.24 1.05 10.09
C ARG A 40 2.85 0.54 9.71
N GLU A 41 1.87 1.42 9.57
CA GLU A 41 0.55 0.98 9.11
C GLU A 41 0.57 0.99 7.58
N ILE A 42 0.24 -0.16 6.99
CA ILE A 42 0.04 -0.28 5.56
C ILE A 42 -1.44 -0.54 5.33
N PHE A 43 -2.04 0.26 4.47
CA PHE A 43 -3.43 0.15 4.07
C PHE A 43 -3.53 -0.30 2.62
N CYS A 44 -4.55 -1.09 2.31
CA CYS A 44 -4.97 -1.36 0.95
C CYS A 44 -6.26 -0.60 0.67
N PHE A 45 -6.22 0.30 -0.30
CA PHE A 45 -7.37 1.04 -0.78
C PHE A 45 -7.85 0.44 -2.09
N GLU A 46 -9.15 0.19 -2.21
CA GLU A 46 -9.76 -0.36 -3.41
C GLU A 46 -11.20 0.09 -3.58
N TYR A 47 -11.73 0.00 -4.80
CA TYR A 47 -13.16 0.09 -5.01
C TYR A 47 -13.77 -1.30 -5.04
N GLN A 48 -14.79 -1.50 -4.22
CA GLN A 48 -15.62 -2.69 -4.27
C GLN A 48 -16.95 -2.34 -4.93
N GLU A 49 -17.38 -3.17 -5.87
CA GLU A 49 -18.70 -3.03 -6.47
C GLU A 49 -19.74 -3.63 -5.51
N SER A 50 -20.72 -2.83 -5.11
CA SER A 50 -21.86 -3.30 -4.33
C SER A 50 -22.77 -4.20 -5.19
N PRO A 51 -23.66 -5.00 -4.58
CA PRO A 51 -24.66 -5.78 -5.32
C PRO A 51 -25.58 -4.92 -6.21
N SER A 52 -25.66 -3.61 -5.96
CA SER A 52 -26.43 -2.65 -6.77
C SER A 52 -25.61 -2.00 -7.90
N GLY A 53 -24.35 -2.41 -8.12
CA GLY A 53 -23.47 -1.87 -9.16
C GLY A 53 -22.79 -0.55 -8.80
N THR A 54 -22.81 -0.16 -7.52
CA THR A 54 -22.19 1.09 -7.06
C THR A 54 -20.77 0.82 -6.58
N LEU A 55 -19.79 1.59 -7.05
CA LEU A 55 -18.41 1.50 -6.57
C LEU A 55 -18.28 2.18 -5.20
N MET A 56 -17.90 1.41 -4.19
CA MET A 56 -17.66 1.88 -2.83
C MET A 56 -16.16 1.90 -2.54
N PRO A 57 -15.57 3.06 -2.17
CA PRO A 57 -14.19 3.12 -1.73
C PRO A 57 -14.05 2.41 -0.39
N THR A 58 -13.12 1.47 -0.30
CA THR A 58 -12.81 0.74 0.93
C THR A 58 -11.33 0.87 1.25
N ALA A 59 -11.03 0.92 2.55
CA ALA A 59 -9.69 0.93 3.09
C ALA A 59 -9.59 -0.17 4.14
N ARG A 60 -8.54 -0.99 4.05
CA ARG A 60 -8.30 -2.09 5.00
C ARG A 60 -6.84 -2.12 5.43
N ASP A 61 -6.62 -2.47 6.68
CA ASP A 61 -5.27 -2.67 7.21
C ASP A 61 -4.66 -3.96 6.65
N ILE A 62 -3.39 -3.89 6.27
CA ILE A 62 -2.62 -5.03 5.79
C ILE A 62 -1.45 -5.25 6.75
N SER A 63 -1.40 -6.43 7.36
CA SER A 63 -0.31 -6.84 8.23
C SER A 63 0.85 -7.42 7.43
N PHE A 64 2.05 -6.86 7.62
CA PHE A 64 3.30 -7.43 7.13
C PHE A 64 4.06 -8.08 8.28
N THR A 65 4.29 -9.39 8.19
CA THR A 65 4.82 -10.22 9.28
C THR A 65 6.32 -10.12 9.50
N TYR A 66 7.07 -9.55 8.55
CA TYR A 66 8.54 -9.54 8.56
C TYR A 66 9.18 -8.17 8.74
N ILE A 67 8.41 -7.16 9.21
CA ILE A 67 8.97 -5.83 9.46
C ILE A 67 9.56 -5.77 10.89
N PRO A 68 10.90 -5.72 11.06
CA PRO A 68 11.56 -5.88 12.38
C PRO A 68 11.20 -4.75 13.35
N ASN A 69 10.91 -5.02 14.62
CA ASN A 69 10.50 -3.99 15.59
C ASN A 69 11.39 -2.70 15.54
N ALA A 70 10.77 -1.52 15.64
CA ALA A 70 11.38 -0.19 15.53
C ALA A 70 12.00 0.18 14.17
N ALA A 71 11.59 -0.48 13.08
CA ALA A 71 11.95 -0.08 11.72
C ALA A 71 10.80 0.70 11.05
N GLU A 72 11.07 1.82 10.42
CA GLU A 72 10.08 2.60 9.66
C GLU A 72 10.11 2.23 8.17
N ILE A 73 8.96 2.29 7.50
CA ILE A 73 8.88 2.10 6.04
C ILE A 73 9.16 3.44 5.37
N ILE A 74 10.10 3.45 4.42
CA ILE A 74 10.47 4.66 3.67
C ILE A 74 10.23 4.54 2.17
N SER A 75 9.98 3.34 1.66
CA SER A 75 9.57 3.16 0.27
C SER A 75 8.77 1.88 0.13
N LEU A 76 7.80 1.93 -0.76
CA LEU A 76 6.98 0.80 -1.17
C LEU A 76 6.90 0.81 -2.69
N ASP A 77 7.17 -0.34 -3.30
CA ASP A 77 6.89 -0.56 -4.72
C ASP A 77 6.28 -1.95 -4.91
N ALA A 78 5.50 -2.12 -5.96
CA ALA A 78 4.84 -3.39 -6.23
C ALA A 78 4.55 -3.60 -7.71
N PHE A 79 4.60 -4.86 -8.14
CA PHE A 79 4.15 -5.25 -9.48
C PHE A 79 3.47 -6.61 -9.44
N ASN A 80 2.57 -6.84 -10.40
CA ASN A 80 2.00 -8.16 -10.63
C ASN A 80 2.93 -8.94 -11.55
N LYS A 81 3.39 -10.11 -11.11
CA LYS A 81 4.24 -11.01 -11.89
C LYS A 81 3.46 -11.74 -12.97
N SER A 82 2.14 -11.87 -12.80
CA SER A 82 1.26 -12.58 -13.70
C SER A 82 0.34 -11.63 -14.48
N THR A 83 -0.02 -12.04 -15.69
CA THR A 83 -1.01 -11.32 -16.51
C THR A 83 -2.41 -11.92 -16.38
N THR A 84 -2.55 -13.11 -15.79
CA THR A 84 -3.81 -13.86 -15.69
C THR A 84 -4.25 -14.14 -14.26
N SER A 85 -3.34 -14.02 -13.29
CA SER A 85 -3.57 -14.15 -11.86
C SER A 85 -3.08 -12.90 -11.12
N ASN A 86 -3.47 -12.77 -9.85
CA ASN A 86 -3.01 -11.70 -8.98
C ASN A 86 -1.85 -12.22 -8.15
N GLU A 87 -0.64 -12.21 -8.72
CA GLU A 87 0.59 -12.68 -8.06
C GLU A 87 1.52 -11.50 -7.84
N PHE A 88 1.39 -10.85 -6.68
CA PHE A 88 2.10 -9.61 -6.43
C PHE A 88 3.47 -9.84 -5.81
N VAL A 89 4.43 -9.07 -6.31
CA VAL A 89 5.74 -8.89 -5.70
C VAL A 89 5.75 -7.49 -5.09
N ILE A 90 5.86 -7.41 -3.78
CA ILE A 90 5.89 -6.14 -3.05
C ILE A 90 7.28 -5.95 -2.47
N GLY A 91 7.97 -4.90 -2.91
CA GLY A 91 9.25 -4.47 -2.39
C GLY A 91 9.08 -3.38 -1.33
N ILE A 92 9.55 -3.64 -0.12
CA ILE A 92 9.53 -2.66 0.97
C ILE A 92 10.96 -2.27 1.31
N THR A 93 11.23 -0.97 1.35
CA THR A 93 12.46 -0.44 1.94
C THR A 93 12.16 0.07 3.34
N ILE A 94 12.88 -0.46 4.31
CA ILE A 94 12.76 -0.06 5.71
C ILE A 94 14.05 0.60 6.19
N ILE A 95 13.90 1.46 7.20
CA ILE A 95 14.98 2.10 7.90
C ILE A 95 14.86 1.77 9.39
N LYS A 96 15.91 1.23 10.00
CA LYS A 96 15.94 0.95 11.44
C LYS A 96 17.03 1.78 12.09
N VAL A 97 16.69 2.50 13.14
CA VAL A 97 17.67 3.23 13.96
C VAL A 97 18.23 2.26 15.01
N CYS A 98 19.51 1.92 14.89
CA CYS A 98 20.23 1.16 15.90
C CYS A 98 21.31 2.05 16.54
N GLY A 99 21.05 2.55 17.75
CA GLY A 99 22.00 3.42 18.47
C GLY A 99 22.33 4.72 17.71
N ASN A 100 23.57 5.18 17.83
CA ASN A 100 24.03 6.39 17.13
C ASN A 100 24.43 6.07 15.66
N LYS A 101 23.48 6.28 14.74
CA LYS A 101 23.68 6.65 13.31
C LYS A 101 23.72 5.57 12.21
N TYR A 102 23.40 4.29 12.44
CA TYR A 102 23.36 3.33 11.33
C TYR A 102 21.95 3.06 10.83
N TYR A 103 21.77 3.25 9.53
CA TYR A 103 20.56 2.94 8.78
C TYR A 103 20.84 1.76 7.85
N THR A 104 20.14 0.66 8.05
CA THR A 104 20.28 -0.52 7.18
C THR A 104 19.04 -0.63 6.29
N PRO A 105 19.14 -0.39 4.97
CA PRO A 105 18.05 -0.69 4.05
C PRO A 105 17.94 -2.21 3.93
N VAL A 106 16.77 -2.75 4.25
CA VAL A 106 16.43 -4.15 4.01
C VAL A 106 15.31 -4.18 2.99
N PHE A 107 15.55 -4.86 1.88
CA PHE A 107 14.52 -5.16 0.89
C PHE A 107 13.76 -6.38 1.35
N HIS A 108 12.52 -6.19 1.79
CA HIS A 108 11.62 -7.30 2.02
C HIS A 108 10.75 -7.50 0.79
N THR A 109 10.74 -8.72 0.25
CA THR A 109 9.83 -9.13 -0.83
C THR A 109 8.76 -10.02 -0.23
N THR A 110 7.51 -9.57 -0.26
CA THR A 110 6.36 -10.42 0.08
C THR A 110 5.67 -10.85 -1.21
N TYR A 111 5.32 -12.13 -1.28
CA TYR A 111 4.47 -12.70 -2.31
C TYR A 111 3.04 -12.78 -1.76
N CYS A 112 2.08 -12.16 -2.44
CA CYS A 112 0.66 -12.21 -2.11
C CYS A 112 -0.14 -12.78 -3.28
#